data_AF-D8LXJ6-F1
#
_entry.id   AF-D8LXJ6-F1
#
_cell.length_a   1.000
_cell.length_b   1.000
_cell.length_c   1.000
_cell.angle_alpha   90.00
_cell.angle_beta   90.00
_cell.angle_gamma   90.00
#
_symmetry.space_group_name_H-M   'P 1'
#
loop_
_entity.id
_entity.type
_entity.pdbx_description
1 polymer ?
#
loop_
_entity_poly.entity_id
_entity_poly.type
_entity_poly.pdbx_seq_one_letter_code
_entity_poly.pdbx_strand_id
1 'polypeptide(L)'
;MTTGATTGRWFVKFYAPWCGHCKRLAPTWEELAEATLNEVNIAEVDATQNPQLSKLYNIQGFPTLLFFDSGKYATYNGGRDLDSLKDFVHEGYKSASFSNCPSLPSWYETYIEDLSQRAGRHLGADPFVTCFALMGSGMVIGIVATLVVHCCCCRKPRYEPVSDEKKNDSCKRQSAIMHRKLFILCDNRQIVVYDLATSPTLLCEKESLLKFSLRSIAAFTDGNGYVVGSIEGRVGVEYISSSEQEKPFSFRCHRKTDAYNELCYPVNSICVHPLYRTFATGGADGSVCIWDASAKKRLAIFQE
;
A
#
# COMPACT_ATOMS: atom_id res chain seq x y z
N MET A 1 1.47 -3.42 13.38
CA MET A 1 0.40 -3.67 14.36
C MET A 1 -0.46 -2.43 14.39
N THR A 2 -1.62 -2.49 13.75
CA THR A 2 -2.63 -1.41 13.73
C THR A 2 -3.18 -1.28 15.14
N THR A 3 -2.96 -0.10 15.76
CA THR A 3 -3.57 0.28 17.03
C THR A 3 -5.07 0.14 16.91
N GLY A 4 -5.68 -0.64 17.81
CA GLY A 4 -7.13 -0.81 17.85
C GLY A 4 -7.81 0.55 17.95
N ALA A 5 -8.49 0.95 16.88
CA ALA A 5 -9.45 2.02 16.93
C ALA A 5 -10.63 1.52 17.78
N THR A 6 -10.60 1.76 19.08
CA THR A 6 -11.82 1.70 19.87
C THR A 6 -12.68 2.88 19.40
N THR A 7 -13.73 2.62 18.64
CA THR A 7 -14.62 3.62 18.04
C THR A 7 -15.57 4.27 19.06
N GLY A 8 -15.05 4.62 20.25
CA GLY A 8 -15.84 5.16 21.36
C GLY A 8 -15.13 6.32 22.05
N ARG A 9 -15.92 7.11 22.79
CA ARG A 9 -15.41 8.18 23.67
C ARG A 9 -14.78 7.57 24.91
N TRP A 10 -13.64 8.10 25.35
CA TRP A 10 -12.94 7.64 26.55
C TRP A 10 -12.66 8.80 27.49
N PHE A 11 -12.85 8.59 28.79
CA PHE A 11 -12.37 9.49 29.80
C PHE A 11 -11.34 8.76 30.68
N VAL A 12 -10.10 9.22 30.63
CA VAL A 12 -8.95 8.48 31.17
C VAL A 12 -8.28 9.27 32.28
N LYS A 13 -8.12 8.63 33.44
CA LYS A 13 -7.39 9.15 34.61
C LYS A 13 -5.96 8.63 34.60
N PHE A 14 -5.00 9.53 34.41
CA PHE A 14 -3.59 9.27 34.66
C PHE A 14 -3.28 9.48 36.14
N TYR A 15 -2.82 8.42 36.80
CA TYR A 15 -2.58 8.43 38.25
C TYR A 15 -1.22 7.84 38.63
N ALA A 16 -0.83 8.07 39.89
CA ALA A 16 0.28 7.40 40.55
C ALA A 16 -0.20 6.78 41.86
N PRO A 17 0.22 5.53 42.20
CA PRO A 17 -0.33 4.77 43.34
C PRO A 17 -0.03 5.41 44.70
N TRP A 18 1.01 6.23 44.80
CA TRP A 18 1.39 6.95 46.02
C TRP A 18 0.71 8.32 46.17
N CYS A 19 0.03 8.83 45.14
CA CYS A 19 -0.54 10.18 45.18
C CYS A 19 -1.84 10.23 46.01
N GLY A 20 -1.83 11.03 47.07
CA GLY A 20 -2.99 11.22 47.96
C GLY A 20 -4.22 11.81 47.24
N HIS A 21 -4.02 12.69 46.25
CA HIS A 21 -5.13 13.25 45.46
C HIS A 21 -5.77 12.20 44.55
N CYS A 22 -4.99 11.28 43.98
CA CYS A 22 -5.49 10.17 43.18
C CYS A 22 -6.33 9.20 44.02
N LYS A 23 -5.86 8.86 45.23
CA LYS A 23 -6.59 7.97 46.14
C LYS A 23 -7.94 8.54 46.56
N ARG A 24 -8.04 9.86 46.78
CA ARG A 24 -9.31 10.53 47.09
C ARG A 24 -10.29 10.55 45.93
N LEU A 25 -9.79 10.62 44.69
CA LEU A 25 -10.62 10.62 43.48
C LEU A 25 -11.07 9.20 43.06
N ALA A 26 -10.35 8.16 43.49
CA ALA A 26 -10.63 6.77 43.12
C ALA A 26 -12.11 6.34 43.29
N PRO A 27 -12.75 6.50 44.47
CA PRO A 27 -14.15 6.07 44.65
C PRO A 27 -15.11 6.82 43.74
N THR A 28 -14.95 8.15 43.61
CA THR A 28 -15.77 8.96 42.70
C THR A 28 -15.58 8.58 41.23
N TRP A 29 -14.38 8.12 40.86
CA TRP A 29 -14.07 7.68 39.50
C TRP A 29 -14.74 6.33 39.17
N GLU A 30 -14.82 5.43 40.14
CA GLU A 30 -15.54 4.16 40.02
C GLU A 30 -17.05 4.39 39.92
N GLU A 31 -17.61 5.26 40.78
CA GLU A 31 -19.03 5.65 40.70
C GLU A 31 -19.39 6.32 39.36
N LEU A 32 -18.49 7.12 38.81
CA LEU A 32 -18.65 7.70 37.47
C LEU A 32 -18.70 6.60 36.39
N ALA A 33 -17.80 5.62 36.47
CA ALA A 33 -17.74 4.51 35.52
C ALA A 33 -19.04 3.69 35.50
N GLU A 34 -19.65 3.46 36.66
CA GLU A 34 -20.95 2.80 36.77
C GLU A 34 -22.08 3.66 36.20
N ALA A 35 -22.06 4.97 36.49
CA ALA A 35 -23.12 5.89 36.06
C ALA A 35 -23.12 6.16 34.55
N THR A 36 -21.97 6.09 33.87
CA THR A 36 -21.83 6.41 32.44
C THR A 36 -21.69 5.17 31.56
N LEU A 37 -22.10 4.00 32.07
CA LEU A 37 -22.03 2.73 31.38
C LEU A 37 -22.79 2.82 30.04
N ASN A 38 -22.11 2.51 28.92
CA ASN A 38 -22.59 2.60 27.53
C ASN A 38 -22.56 4.00 26.87
N GLU A 39 -22.27 5.08 27.59
CA GLU A 39 -22.13 6.42 26.98
C GLU A 39 -20.67 6.79 26.68
N VAL A 40 -19.80 6.65 27.68
CA VAL A 40 -18.37 6.95 27.63
C VAL A 40 -17.62 5.88 28.41
N ASN A 41 -16.50 5.42 27.85
CA ASN A 41 -15.64 4.45 28.51
C ASN A 41 -14.75 5.17 29.53
N ILE A 42 -14.87 4.80 30.80
CA ILE A 42 -14.01 5.33 31.87
C ILE A 42 -12.82 4.40 32.06
N ALA A 43 -11.61 4.94 32.07
CA ALA A 43 -10.39 4.17 32.26
C ALA A 43 -9.42 4.86 33.22
N GLU A 44 -8.48 4.08 33.74
CA GLU A 44 -7.37 4.60 34.53
C GLU A 44 -6.05 3.98 34.07
N VAL A 45 -5.00 4.78 34.15
CA VAL A 45 -3.66 4.40 33.71
C VAL A 45 -2.67 4.76 34.79
N ASP A 46 -1.94 3.76 35.27
CA ASP A 46 -0.78 3.98 36.11
C ASP A 46 0.37 4.57 35.26
N ALA A 47 0.56 5.87 35.43
CA ALA A 47 1.59 6.64 34.74
C ALA A 47 3.00 6.28 35.20
N THR A 48 3.16 5.67 36.38
CA THR A 48 4.46 5.27 36.93
C THR A 48 5.00 4.01 36.27
N GLN A 49 4.12 3.10 35.87
CA GLN A 49 4.48 1.90 35.10
C GLN A 49 4.61 2.20 33.58
N ASN A 50 4.04 3.32 33.12
CA ASN A 50 3.98 3.68 31.70
C ASN A 50 4.60 5.06 31.42
N PRO A 51 5.92 5.25 31.64
CA PRO A 51 6.57 6.55 31.51
C PRO A 51 6.54 7.09 30.06
N GLN A 52 6.56 6.21 29.07
CA GLN A 52 6.48 6.59 27.66
C GLN A 52 5.14 7.26 27.33
N LEU A 53 4.04 6.72 27.86
CA LEU A 53 2.71 7.29 27.65
C LEU A 53 2.56 8.63 28.37
N SER A 54 3.15 8.76 29.55
CA SER A 54 3.21 10.02 30.31
C SER A 54 3.98 11.10 29.55
N LYS A 55 5.13 10.74 28.94
CA LYS A 55 5.89 11.65 28.06
C LYS A 55 5.08 12.04 26.83
N LEU A 56 4.42 11.07 26.20
CA LEU A 56 3.65 11.25 24.97
C LEU A 56 2.50 12.25 25.14
N TYR A 57 1.75 12.16 26.25
CA TYR A 57 0.64 13.07 26.57
C TYR A 57 1.05 14.25 27.48
N ASN A 58 2.35 14.44 27.70
CA ASN A 58 2.91 15.52 28.51
C ASN A 58 2.29 15.62 29.93
N ILE A 59 2.18 14.49 30.63
CA ILE A 59 1.61 14.42 31.97
C ILE A 59 2.64 14.95 32.99
N GLN A 60 2.41 16.16 33.50
CA GLN A 60 3.32 16.85 34.44
C GLN A 60 2.94 16.66 35.92
N GLY A 61 1.74 16.16 36.21
CA GLY A 61 1.24 15.99 37.58
C GLY A 61 0.06 15.03 37.68
N PHE A 62 -0.29 14.64 38.91
CA PHE A 62 -1.33 13.64 39.17
C PHE A 62 -2.40 14.14 40.16
N PRO A 63 -3.69 13.81 39.95
CA PRO A 63 -4.24 13.14 38.77
C PRO A 63 -4.38 14.11 37.59
N THR A 64 -4.11 13.62 36.38
CA THR A 64 -4.45 14.32 35.13
C THR A 64 -5.57 13.57 34.42
N LEU A 65 -6.63 14.29 34.03
CA LEU A 65 -7.83 13.72 33.43
C LEU A 65 -7.91 14.14 31.95
N LEU A 66 -7.89 13.17 31.05
CA LEU A 66 -7.93 13.40 29.60
C LEU A 66 -9.14 12.73 28.98
N PHE A 67 -9.89 13.49 28.19
CA PHE A 67 -11.04 12.99 27.44
C PHE A 67 -10.65 12.80 25.97
N PHE A 68 -10.92 11.63 25.42
CA PHE A 68 -10.58 11.25 24.06
C PHE A 68 -11.83 11.05 23.22
N ASP A 69 -11.85 11.66 22.04
CA ASP A 69 -12.90 11.49 21.06
C ASP A 69 -12.31 11.62 19.65
N SER A 70 -12.62 10.64 18.79
CA SER A 70 -12.34 10.71 17.35
C SER A 70 -10.87 11.07 17.00
N GLY A 71 -9.91 10.47 17.71
CA GLY A 71 -8.47 10.69 17.48
C GLY A 71 -7.94 12.03 18.02
N LYS A 72 -8.74 12.73 18.82
CA LYS A 72 -8.37 13.95 19.55
C LYS A 72 -8.52 13.74 21.04
N TYR A 73 -7.87 14.59 21.83
CA TYR A 73 -7.99 14.59 23.28
C TYR A 73 -8.12 16.01 23.84
N ALA A 74 -8.79 16.15 24.98
CA ALA A 74 -8.94 17.39 25.72
C ALA A 74 -8.62 17.17 27.20
N THR A 75 -7.95 18.14 27.81
CA THR A 75 -7.63 18.11 29.25
C THR A 75 -8.82 18.65 30.05
N TYR A 76 -9.27 17.89 31.04
CA TYR A 76 -10.30 18.33 31.97
C TYR A 76 -9.68 18.98 33.22
N ASN A 77 -10.08 20.22 33.49
CA ASN A 77 -9.59 21.03 34.61
C ASN A 77 -10.71 21.44 35.59
N GLY A 78 -11.92 20.86 35.47
CA GLY A 78 -13.07 21.21 36.30
C GLY A 78 -13.09 20.55 37.68
N GLY A 79 -14.25 20.60 38.34
CA GLY A 79 -14.50 19.97 39.65
C GLY A 79 -14.25 18.46 39.63
N ARG A 80 -13.82 17.91 40.76
CA ARG A 80 -13.50 16.47 40.92
C ARG A 80 -14.58 15.70 41.70
N ASP A 81 -15.70 16.36 41.97
CA ASP A 81 -16.95 15.78 42.46
C ASP A 81 -17.69 15.02 41.36
N LEU A 82 -18.56 14.10 41.76
CA LEU A 82 -19.28 13.21 40.84
C LEU A 82 -20.15 14.00 39.86
N ASP A 83 -20.82 15.05 40.33
CA ASP A 83 -21.77 15.84 39.53
C ASP A 83 -21.03 16.62 38.43
N SER A 84 -19.94 17.32 38.76
CA SER A 84 -19.12 18.02 37.77
C SER A 84 -18.55 17.08 36.70
N LEU A 85 -18.17 15.86 37.09
CA LEU A 85 -17.65 14.86 36.15
C LEU A 85 -18.74 14.33 35.21
N LYS A 86 -19.95 14.10 35.73
CA LYS A 86 -21.12 13.69 34.93
C LYS A 86 -21.52 14.77 33.93
N ASP A 87 -21.62 16.02 34.39
CA ASP A 87 -21.96 17.16 33.54
C ASP A 87 -20.97 17.30 32.38
N PHE A 88 -19.68 17.09 32.66
CA PHE A 88 -18.65 17.10 31.64
C PHE A 88 -18.82 15.97 30.61
N VAL A 89 -19.11 14.74 31.06
CA VAL A 89 -19.29 13.57 30.19
C VAL A 89 -20.51 13.70 29.28
N HIS A 90 -21.62 14.25 29.77
CA HIS A 90 -22.84 14.38 28.98
C HIS A 90 -22.75 15.49 27.92
N GLU A 91 -22.33 16.71 28.31
CA GLU A 91 -22.32 17.86 27.40
C GLU A 91 -21.08 18.74 27.50
N GLY A 92 -20.44 18.83 28.67
CA GLY A 92 -19.34 19.76 28.90
C GLY A 92 -18.12 19.52 28.00
N TYR A 93 -17.85 18.28 27.57
CA TYR A 93 -16.73 17.97 26.67
C TYR A 93 -16.82 18.69 25.34
N LYS A 94 -18.01 19.04 24.84
CA LYS A 94 -18.19 19.76 23.57
C LYS A 94 -17.59 21.17 23.59
N SER A 95 -17.49 21.76 24.78
CA SER A 95 -16.89 23.08 24.99
C SER A 95 -15.37 23.04 25.23
N ALA A 96 -14.80 21.84 25.36
CA ALA A 96 -13.39 21.67 25.66
C ALA A 96 -12.50 21.89 24.42
N SER A 97 -11.29 22.41 24.64
CA SER A 97 -10.30 22.59 23.58
C SER A 97 -9.60 21.26 23.27
N PHE A 98 -9.93 20.66 22.13
CA PHE A 98 -9.32 19.40 21.68
C PHE A 98 -8.00 19.63 20.93
N SER A 99 -7.00 18.81 21.27
CA SER A 99 -5.74 18.65 20.55
C SER A 99 -5.70 17.30 19.84
N ASN A 100 -4.95 17.18 18.75
CA ASN A 100 -4.81 15.90 18.05
C ASN A 100 -4.00 14.91 18.89
N CYS A 101 -4.40 13.63 18.91
CA CYS A 101 -3.63 12.61 19.61
C CYS A 101 -2.25 12.45 18.94
N PRO A 102 -1.15 12.49 19.72
CA PRO A 102 0.18 12.25 19.20
C PRO A 102 0.30 10.80 18.69
N SER A 103 0.94 10.62 17.55
CA SER A 103 1.27 9.29 17.03
C SER A 103 2.32 8.64 17.93
N LEU A 104 2.26 7.31 18.09
CA LEU A 104 3.36 6.60 18.72
C LEU A 104 4.65 6.83 17.90
N PRO A 105 5.77 7.13 18.55
CA PRO A 105 7.03 7.29 17.85
C PRO A 105 7.37 5.99 17.13
N SER A 106 7.88 6.11 15.91
CA SER A 106 8.32 4.93 15.17
C SER A 106 9.50 4.26 15.87
N TRP A 107 9.76 2.98 15.56
CA TRP A 107 10.94 2.28 16.09
C TRP A 107 12.24 3.01 15.72
N TYR A 108 12.27 3.68 14.57
CA TYR A 108 13.44 4.45 14.11
C TYR A 108 13.59 5.76 14.88
N GLU A 109 12.50 6.48 15.15
CA GLU A 109 12.54 7.71 15.96
C GLU A 109 13.03 7.40 17.38
N THR A 110 12.53 6.32 17.97
CA THR A 110 12.97 5.83 19.29
C THR A 110 14.46 5.48 19.28
N TYR A 111 14.93 4.81 18.22
CA TYR A 111 16.33 4.45 18.05
C TYR A 111 17.24 5.67 17.89
N ILE A 112 16.82 6.67 17.11
CA ILE A 112 17.56 7.93 16.96
C ILE A 112 17.61 8.70 18.28
N GLU A 113 16.51 8.77 19.04
CA GLU A 113 16.55 9.40 20.37
C GLU A 113 17.57 8.72 21.29
N ASP A 114 17.58 7.39 21.37
CA ASP A 114 18.57 6.65 22.18
C ASP A 114 20.01 6.90 21.71
N LEU A 115 20.26 6.83 20.39
CA LEU A 115 21.57 7.16 19.81
C LEU A 115 21.99 8.58 20.14
N SER A 116 21.09 9.56 20.03
CA SER A 116 21.37 10.96 20.32
C SER A 116 21.74 11.16 21.79
N GLN A 117 21.06 10.49 22.72
CA GLN A 117 21.36 10.55 24.15
C GLN A 117 22.69 9.88 24.49
N ARG A 118 23.00 8.75 23.86
CA ARG A 118 24.31 8.08 24.01
C ARG A 118 25.43 8.97 23.46
N ALA A 119 25.26 9.51 22.27
CA ALA A 119 26.21 10.44 21.66
C ALA A 119 26.43 11.68 22.54
N GLY A 120 25.36 12.28 23.08
CA GLY A 120 25.45 13.41 24.00
C GLY A 120 26.23 13.10 25.28
N ARG A 121 26.03 11.93 25.88
CA ARG A 121 26.81 11.48 27.04
C ARG A 121 28.30 11.33 26.72
N HIS A 122 28.63 10.73 25.58
CA HIS A 122 30.02 10.55 25.16
C HIS A 122 30.69 11.86 24.73
N LEU A 123 29.96 12.77 24.08
CA LEU A 123 30.45 14.12 23.75
C LEU A 123 30.74 14.94 25.01
N GLY A 124 29.94 14.78 26.08
CA GLY A 124 30.18 15.43 27.37
C GLY A 124 31.39 14.89 28.13
N ALA A 125 31.73 13.60 27.94
CA ALA A 125 32.89 12.97 28.59
C ALA A 125 34.18 13.18 27.78
N ASP A 126 34.18 12.82 26.49
CA ASP A 126 35.34 12.82 25.60
C ASP A 126 34.98 13.44 24.23
N PRO A 127 34.94 14.78 24.13
CA PRO A 127 34.43 15.47 22.94
C PRO A 127 35.27 15.19 21.68
N PHE A 128 36.60 15.16 21.80
CA PHE A 128 37.48 14.96 20.63
C PHE A 128 37.35 13.55 20.04
N VAL A 129 37.40 12.52 20.87
CA VAL A 129 37.31 11.11 20.42
C VAL A 129 35.95 10.84 19.79
N THR A 130 34.89 11.34 20.41
CA THR A 130 33.52 11.15 19.92
C THR A 130 33.29 11.86 18.57
N CYS A 131 33.81 13.08 18.39
CA CYS A 131 33.73 13.79 17.11
C CYS A 131 34.44 13.04 15.99
N PHE A 132 35.65 12.50 16.21
CA PHE A 132 36.36 11.73 15.19
C PHE A 132 35.61 10.44 14.80
N ALA A 133 35.02 9.74 15.77
CA ALA A 133 34.21 8.55 15.50
C ALA A 133 32.95 8.87 14.68
N LEU A 134 32.25 9.96 15.00
CA LEU A 134 31.06 10.42 14.27
C LEU A 134 31.40 10.86 12.84
N MET A 135 32.49 11.61 12.64
CA MET A 135 32.94 12.00 11.31
C MET A 135 33.37 10.79 10.47
N GLY A 136 34.10 9.85 11.06
CA GLY A 136 34.54 8.63 10.37
C GLY A 136 33.38 7.75 9.92
N SER A 137 32.42 7.49 10.82
CA SER A 137 31.20 6.73 10.49
C SER A 137 30.33 7.42 9.43
N GLY A 138 30.16 8.74 9.53
CA GLY A 138 29.42 9.52 8.53
C GLY A 138 30.03 9.44 7.13
N MET A 139 31.36 9.48 7.03
CA MET A 139 32.07 9.34 5.75
C MET A 139 31.87 7.97 5.13
N VAL A 140 31.97 6.88 5.91
CA VAL A 140 31.75 5.52 5.43
C VAL A 140 30.32 5.32 4.95
N ILE A 141 29.33 5.78 5.73
CA ILE A 141 27.91 5.70 5.35
C ILE A 141 27.66 6.50 4.06
N GLY A 142 28.23 7.69 3.92
CA GLY A 142 28.11 8.51 2.72
C GLY A 142 28.68 7.84 1.47
N ILE A 143 29.86 7.20 1.59
CA ILE A 143 30.48 6.44 0.49
C ILE A 143 29.60 5.24 0.10
N VAL A 144 29.13 4.46 1.07
CA VAL A 144 28.26 3.30 0.82
C VAL A 144 26.95 3.73 0.18
N ALA A 145 26.29 4.78 0.69
CA ALA A 145 25.06 5.30 0.13
C ALA A 145 25.25 5.79 -1.32
N THR A 146 26.35 6.49 -1.60
CA THR A 146 26.68 6.96 -2.96
C THR A 146 26.90 5.79 -3.91
N LEU A 147 27.61 4.74 -3.47
CA LEU A 147 27.81 3.52 -4.26
C LEU A 147 26.51 2.77 -4.51
N VAL A 148 25.62 2.70 -3.52
CA VAL A 148 24.28 2.08 -3.66
C VAL A 148 23.43 2.87 -4.64
N VAL A 149 23.36 4.20 -4.51
CA VAL A 149 22.61 5.06 -5.43
C VAL A 149 23.18 4.94 -6.86
N HIS A 150 24.50 4.96 -7.02
CA HIS A 150 25.13 4.75 -8.32
C HIS A 150 24.79 3.35 -8.88
N CYS A 151 24.82 2.31 -8.06
CA CYS A 151 24.47 0.95 -8.47
C CYS A 151 22.98 0.79 -8.81
N CYS A 152 22.09 1.46 -8.07
CA CYS A 152 20.65 1.45 -8.28
C CYS A 152 20.24 2.26 -9.52
N CYS A 153 20.85 3.42 -9.77
CA CYS A 153 20.60 4.23 -10.96
C CYS A 153 21.20 3.62 -12.22
N CYS A 154 22.29 2.85 -12.12
CA CYS A 154 22.94 2.20 -13.26
C CYS A 154 22.39 0.81 -13.60
N ARG A 155 21.56 0.19 -12.74
CA ARG A 155 20.91 -1.10 -13.04
C ARG A 155 19.61 -0.89 -13.82
N LYS A 156 19.66 -0.94 -15.15
CA LYS A 156 18.47 -1.34 -15.94
C LYS A 156 18.04 -2.72 -15.41
N PRO A 157 16.74 -2.96 -15.11
CA PRO A 157 16.29 -4.28 -14.66
C PRO A 157 16.67 -5.32 -15.71
N ARG A 158 17.62 -6.20 -15.38
CA ARG A 158 18.02 -7.29 -16.26
C ARG A 158 16.94 -8.36 -16.15
N TYR A 159 15.97 -8.30 -17.05
CA TYR A 159 14.97 -9.35 -17.17
C TYR A 159 15.69 -10.62 -17.67
N GLU A 160 15.75 -11.65 -16.84
CA GLU A 160 16.22 -12.96 -17.28
C GLU A 160 15.21 -13.54 -18.28
N PRO A 161 15.67 -14.10 -19.42
CA PRO A 161 14.78 -14.79 -20.34
C PRO A 161 14.01 -15.88 -19.60
N VAL A 162 12.73 -16.03 -19.90
CA VAL A 162 11.90 -17.09 -19.30
C VAL A 162 12.49 -18.45 -19.71
N SER A 163 13.08 -19.17 -18.75
CA SER A 163 13.55 -20.54 -18.96
C SER A 163 12.37 -21.49 -19.19
N ASP A 164 12.60 -22.64 -19.81
CA ASP A 164 11.53 -23.56 -20.17
C ASP A 164 10.69 -24.04 -18.97
N GLU A 165 11.29 -24.06 -17.78
CA GLU A 165 10.64 -24.46 -16.51
C GLU A 165 9.65 -23.41 -15.97
N LYS A 166 9.87 -22.11 -16.23
CA LYS A 166 8.99 -21.00 -15.77
C LYS A 166 7.77 -20.76 -16.66
N LYS A 167 7.59 -21.58 -17.71
CA LYS A 167 6.51 -21.45 -18.71
C LYS A 167 5.11 -21.72 -18.17
N ASN A 168 4.99 -22.30 -16.97
CA ASN A 168 3.73 -22.61 -16.28
C ASN A 168 3.48 -21.74 -15.04
N ASP A 169 4.18 -20.61 -14.88
CA ASP A 169 3.82 -19.65 -13.82
C ASP A 169 2.34 -19.24 -13.94
N SER A 170 1.64 -19.29 -12.79
CA SER A 170 0.21 -19.00 -12.66
C SER A 170 -0.18 -17.71 -13.39
N CYS A 171 -1.23 -17.77 -14.20
CA CYS A 171 -1.74 -16.61 -14.93
C CYS A 171 -2.13 -15.53 -13.90
N LYS A 172 -1.68 -14.30 -14.12
CA LYS A 172 -2.24 -13.18 -13.35
C LYS A 172 -3.60 -12.88 -13.95
N ARG A 173 -4.68 -13.04 -13.19
CA ARG A 173 -6.03 -12.68 -13.61
C ARG A 173 -6.01 -11.22 -14.07
N GLN A 174 -6.32 -11.00 -15.33
CA GLN A 174 -6.49 -9.68 -15.92
C GLN A 174 -7.84 -9.60 -16.59
N SER A 175 -8.36 -8.39 -16.68
CA SER A 175 -9.63 -8.13 -17.35
C SER A 175 -9.55 -6.88 -18.19
N ALA A 176 -10.39 -6.83 -19.22
CA ALA A 176 -10.64 -5.65 -20.01
C ALA A 176 -12.15 -5.44 -20.10
N ILE A 177 -12.60 -4.20 -20.05
CA ILE A 177 -14.00 -3.83 -20.22
C ILE A 177 -14.09 -2.95 -21.46
N MET A 178 -15.04 -3.26 -22.33
CA MET A 178 -15.36 -2.40 -23.46
C MET A 178 -16.86 -2.48 -23.75
N HIS A 179 -17.50 -1.31 -23.88
CA HIS A 179 -18.96 -1.19 -23.94
C HIS A 179 -19.63 -1.94 -22.78
N ARG A 180 -20.52 -2.88 -23.10
CA ARG A 180 -21.20 -3.77 -22.15
C ARG A 180 -20.57 -5.16 -22.09
N LYS A 181 -19.30 -5.32 -22.47
CA LYS A 181 -18.63 -6.63 -22.46
C LYS A 181 -17.44 -6.61 -21.52
N LEU A 182 -17.35 -7.62 -20.66
CA LEU A 182 -16.22 -7.87 -19.77
C LEU A 182 -15.46 -9.08 -20.29
N PHE A 183 -14.19 -8.87 -20.63
CA PHE A 183 -13.25 -9.89 -21.06
C PHE A 183 -12.35 -10.25 -19.89
N ILE A 184 -12.27 -11.53 -19.55
CA ILE A 184 -11.49 -12.03 -18.42
C ILE A 184 -10.48 -13.05 -18.93
N LEU A 185 -9.22 -12.85 -18.55
CA LEU A 185 -8.18 -13.87 -18.67
C LEU A 185 -8.23 -14.77 -17.43
N CYS A 186 -8.49 -16.04 -17.67
CA CYS A 186 -8.46 -17.08 -16.66
C CYS A 186 -7.13 -17.84 -16.68
N ASP A 187 -6.93 -18.65 -15.65
CA ASP A 187 -5.87 -19.65 -15.63
C ASP A 187 -6.07 -20.65 -16.80
N ASN A 188 -5.00 -21.34 -17.21
CA ASN A 188 -5.03 -22.32 -18.33
C ASN A 188 -5.37 -21.76 -19.72
N ARG A 189 -5.02 -20.50 -20.03
CA ARG A 189 -5.20 -19.88 -21.36
C ARG A 189 -6.66 -19.74 -21.80
N GLN A 190 -7.59 -19.84 -20.86
CA GLN A 190 -9.00 -19.63 -21.11
C GLN A 190 -9.35 -18.15 -21.06
N ILE A 191 -10.26 -17.77 -21.94
CA ILE A 191 -10.76 -16.41 -22.08
C ILE A 191 -12.28 -16.49 -21.98
N VAL A 192 -12.80 -15.79 -20.99
CA VAL A 192 -14.23 -15.78 -20.67
C VAL A 192 -14.76 -14.38 -20.92
N VAL A 193 -15.85 -14.27 -21.69
CA VAL A 193 -16.48 -12.99 -22.01
C VAL A 193 -17.90 -12.98 -21.46
N TYR A 194 -18.22 -11.93 -20.71
CA TYR A 194 -19.54 -11.70 -20.14
C TYR A 194 -20.20 -10.46 -20.78
N ASP A 195 -21.52 -10.48 -20.96
CA ASP A 195 -22.33 -9.28 -21.19
C ASP A 195 -22.70 -8.68 -19.83
N LEU A 196 -22.41 -7.41 -19.64
CA LEU A 196 -22.70 -6.61 -18.45
C LEU A 196 -24.09 -5.97 -18.54
N ALA A 197 -25.08 -6.73 -18.98
CA ALA A 197 -26.48 -6.35 -18.86
C ALA A 197 -26.91 -6.26 -17.38
N THR A 198 -28.19 -5.95 -17.13
CA THR A 198 -28.77 -5.89 -15.78
C THR A 198 -28.45 -7.15 -14.94
N SER A 199 -28.25 -8.30 -15.60
CA SER A 199 -27.58 -9.48 -15.05
C SER A 199 -26.40 -9.89 -15.93
N PRO A 200 -25.23 -10.26 -15.35
CA PRO A 200 -24.08 -10.69 -16.13
C PRO A 200 -24.34 -12.07 -16.74
N THR A 201 -24.31 -12.17 -18.08
CA THR A 201 -24.49 -13.43 -18.81
C THR A 201 -23.22 -13.85 -19.52
N LEU A 202 -22.92 -15.16 -19.52
CA LEU A 202 -21.76 -15.70 -20.23
C LEU A 202 -22.03 -15.64 -21.74
N LEU A 203 -21.18 -14.93 -22.49
CA LEU A 203 -21.26 -14.84 -23.95
C LEU A 203 -20.42 -15.92 -24.64
N CYS A 204 -19.16 -16.06 -24.23
CA CYS A 204 -18.29 -17.09 -24.76
C CYS A 204 -17.20 -17.49 -23.78
N GLU A 205 -16.80 -18.76 -23.84
CA GLU A 205 -15.61 -19.30 -23.22
C GLU A 205 -14.78 -19.95 -24.31
N LYS A 206 -13.51 -19.55 -24.45
CA LYS A 206 -12.61 -20.11 -25.44
C LYS A 206 -11.18 -20.19 -24.97
N GLU A 207 -10.43 -21.11 -25.54
CA GLU A 207 -8.99 -21.23 -25.34
C GLU A 207 -8.25 -20.31 -26.32
N SER A 208 -7.23 -19.62 -25.82
CA SER A 208 -6.40 -18.73 -26.65
C SER A 208 -5.53 -19.50 -27.64
N LEU A 209 -5.19 -18.84 -28.75
CA LEU A 209 -4.22 -19.34 -29.73
C LEU A 209 -2.78 -19.43 -29.20
N LEU A 210 -2.47 -18.74 -28.10
CA LEU A 210 -1.12 -18.67 -27.56
C LEU A 210 -0.80 -19.93 -26.74
N LYS A 211 0.41 -20.48 -26.93
CA LYS A 211 0.78 -21.76 -26.31
C LYS A 211 1.06 -21.64 -24.81
N PHE A 212 1.52 -20.49 -24.34
CA PHE A 212 1.95 -20.27 -22.96
C PHE A 212 0.99 -19.38 -22.18
N SER A 213 1.19 -19.33 -20.85
CA SER A 213 0.42 -18.52 -19.91
C SER A 213 0.20 -17.09 -20.43
N LEU A 214 -1.04 -16.63 -20.31
CA LEU A 214 -1.45 -15.29 -20.73
C LEU A 214 -1.07 -14.29 -19.63
N ARG A 215 -0.81 -13.05 -20.03
CA ARG A 215 -0.38 -12.00 -19.10
C ARG A 215 -1.16 -10.71 -19.26
N SER A 216 -1.51 -10.34 -20.49
CA SER A 216 -2.22 -9.09 -20.75
C SER A 216 -3.38 -9.27 -21.71
N ILE A 217 -4.46 -8.50 -21.51
CA ILE A 217 -5.62 -8.44 -22.41
C ILE A 217 -6.07 -7.00 -22.62
N ALA A 218 -6.50 -6.69 -23.83
CA ALA A 218 -7.18 -5.43 -24.15
C ALA A 218 -8.24 -5.68 -25.24
N ALA A 219 -9.40 -5.05 -25.13
CA ALA A 219 -10.48 -5.19 -26.11
C ALA A 219 -10.44 -4.05 -27.14
N PHE A 220 -10.80 -4.34 -28.39
CA PHE A 220 -11.02 -3.30 -29.40
C PHE A 220 -12.31 -2.54 -29.14
N THR A 221 -12.36 -1.29 -29.59
CA THR A 221 -13.53 -0.42 -29.45
C THR A 221 -14.75 -0.88 -30.25
N ASP A 222 -14.59 -1.84 -31.17
CA ASP A 222 -15.71 -2.54 -31.82
C ASP A 222 -16.45 -3.50 -30.86
N GLY A 223 -15.85 -3.84 -29.71
CA GLY A 223 -16.37 -4.78 -28.74
C GLY A 223 -16.48 -6.23 -29.25
N ASN A 224 -15.96 -6.53 -30.44
CA ASN A 224 -16.05 -7.85 -31.07
C ASN A 224 -14.69 -8.55 -31.16
N GLY A 225 -13.59 -7.79 -31.12
CA GLY A 225 -12.24 -8.32 -31.03
C GLY A 225 -11.53 -7.95 -29.74
N TYR A 226 -10.52 -8.72 -29.41
CA TYR A 226 -9.59 -8.43 -28.34
C TYR A 226 -8.18 -8.91 -28.69
N VAL A 227 -7.22 -8.38 -27.95
CA VAL A 227 -5.79 -8.66 -28.09
C VAL A 227 -5.29 -9.23 -26.77
N VAL A 228 -4.52 -10.32 -26.85
CA VAL A 228 -3.93 -11.00 -25.71
C VAL A 228 -2.41 -11.10 -25.85
N GLY A 229 -1.71 -10.92 -24.74
CA GLY A 229 -0.26 -11.03 -24.64
C GLY A 229 0.13 -12.22 -23.77
N SER A 230 1.15 -12.97 -24.19
CA SER A 230 1.68 -14.12 -23.45
C SER A 230 3.06 -13.83 -22.85
N ILE A 231 3.44 -14.66 -21.87
CA ILE A 231 4.76 -14.63 -21.24
C ILE A 231 5.92 -14.93 -22.21
N GLU A 232 5.66 -15.56 -23.36
CA GLU A 232 6.67 -15.87 -24.40
C GLU A 232 6.90 -14.74 -25.43
N GLY A 233 6.38 -13.54 -25.16
CA GLY A 233 6.53 -12.40 -26.07
C GLY A 233 5.74 -12.52 -27.37
N ARG A 234 4.62 -13.23 -27.33
CA ARG A 234 3.65 -13.29 -28.42
C ARG A 234 2.40 -12.52 -28.11
N VAL A 235 1.77 -12.07 -29.18
CA VAL A 235 0.48 -11.39 -29.15
C VAL A 235 -0.49 -12.18 -30.03
N GLY A 236 -1.69 -12.42 -29.51
CA GLY A 236 -2.80 -13.03 -30.22
C GLY A 236 -3.89 -11.97 -30.42
N VAL A 237 -4.43 -11.89 -31.64
CA VAL A 237 -5.60 -11.09 -31.96
C VAL A 237 -6.74 -12.05 -32.23
N GLU A 238 -7.80 -11.99 -31.45
CA GLU A 238 -8.90 -12.94 -31.47
C GLU A 238 -10.26 -12.23 -31.42
N TYR A 239 -11.31 -12.92 -31.88
CA TYR A 239 -12.65 -12.36 -32.02
C TYR A 239 -13.69 -13.23 -31.31
N ILE A 240 -14.77 -12.62 -30.81
CA ILE A 240 -15.86 -13.32 -30.11
C ILE A 240 -16.57 -14.28 -31.08
N SER A 241 -16.86 -13.82 -32.30
CA SER A 241 -17.42 -14.63 -33.38
C SER A 241 -16.45 -14.67 -34.56
N SER A 242 -16.08 -15.89 -34.97
CA SER A 242 -15.23 -16.11 -36.14
C SER A 242 -16.05 -15.96 -37.42
N SER A 243 -16.20 -14.73 -37.90
CA SER A 243 -16.73 -14.47 -39.25
C SER A 243 -15.67 -14.81 -40.32
N GLU A 244 -16.08 -15.09 -41.55
CA GLU A 244 -15.13 -15.47 -42.64
C GLU A 244 -14.04 -14.42 -42.90
N GLN A 245 -14.32 -13.15 -42.57
CA GLN A 245 -13.43 -12.02 -42.79
C GLN A 245 -12.44 -11.80 -41.62
N GLU A 246 -12.79 -12.20 -40.39
CA GLU A 246 -12.00 -11.91 -39.18
C GLU A 246 -11.50 -13.21 -38.52
N LYS A 247 -10.46 -13.80 -39.11
CA LYS A 247 -9.81 -15.00 -38.55
C LYS A 247 -8.81 -14.61 -37.45
N PRO A 248 -8.80 -15.33 -36.32
CA PRO A 248 -7.86 -15.06 -35.25
C PRO A 248 -6.44 -15.42 -35.70
N PHE A 249 -5.44 -14.65 -35.24
CA PHE A 249 -4.05 -14.86 -35.62
C PHE A 249 -3.11 -14.48 -34.46
N SER A 250 -1.88 -15.02 -34.49
CA SER A 250 -0.85 -14.68 -33.51
C SER A 250 0.49 -14.39 -34.19
N PHE A 251 1.29 -13.54 -33.56
CA PHE A 251 2.60 -13.16 -34.07
C PHE A 251 3.62 -12.94 -32.94
N ARG A 252 4.90 -12.92 -33.31
CA ARG A 252 6.03 -12.66 -32.39
C ARG A 252 6.19 -11.15 -32.21
N CYS A 253 6.32 -10.70 -30.96
CA CYS A 253 6.40 -9.29 -30.64
C CYS A 253 7.72 -8.92 -29.94
N HIS A 254 7.92 -9.38 -28.71
CA HIS A 254 9.07 -9.01 -27.88
C HIS A 254 10.07 -10.17 -27.80
N ARG A 255 10.87 -10.29 -28.85
CA ARG A 255 11.92 -11.31 -28.96
C ARG A 255 13.20 -10.69 -29.49
N LYS A 256 14.33 -11.06 -28.90
CA LYS A 256 15.67 -10.65 -29.34
C LYS A 256 16.48 -11.90 -29.65
N THR A 257 17.11 -11.92 -30.82
CA THR A 257 18.02 -12.99 -31.19
C THR A 257 19.41 -12.59 -30.74
N ASP A 258 19.99 -13.38 -29.83
CA ASP A 258 21.41 -13.32 -29.50
C ASP A 258 22.18 -14.35 -30.34
N ALA A 259 23.52 -14.29 -30.34
CA ALA A 259 24.38 -15.14 -31.16
C ALA A 259 24.14 -16.66 -30.99
N TYR A 260 23.56 -17.07 -29.86
CA TYR A 260 23.31 -18.48 -29.53
C TYR A 260 21.85 -18.84 -29.21
N ASN A 261 21.00 -17.87 -28.82
CA ASN A 261 19.64 -18.14 -28.33
C ASN A 261 18.61 -17.07 -28.75
N GLU A 262 17.35 -17.48 -28.94
CA GLU A 262 16.20 -16.56 -29.11
C GLU A 262 15.63 -16.21 -27.72
N LEU A 263 15.96 -15.03 -27.22
CA LEU A 263 15.47 -14.51 -25.95
C LEU A 263 14.02 -14.03 -26.12
N CYS A 264 13.11 -14.65 -25.38
CA CYS A 264 11.69 -14.30 -25.37
C CYS A 264 11.36 -13.48 -24.11
N TYR A 265 10.64 -12.37 -24.28
CA TYR A 265 10.27 -11.47 -23.19
C TYR A 265 8.75 -11.36 -23.09
N PRO A 266 8.15 -11.42 -21.88
CA PRO A 266 6.70 -11.34 -21.72
C PRO A 266 6.13 -10.01 -22.20
N VAL A 267 4.91 -10.07 -22.71
CA VAL A 267 4.09 -8.88 -23.01
C VAL A 267 3.36 -8.47 -21.74
N ASN A 268 3.85 -7.43 -21.07
CA ASN A 268 3.36 -7.03 -19.76
C ASN A 268 2.10 -6.15 -19.84
N SER A 269 1.99 -5.34 -20.89
CA SER A 269 0.88 -4.41 -21.08
C SER A 269 0.51 -4.29 -22.55
N ILE A 270 -0.78 -4.15 -22.81
CA ILE A 270 -1.34 -3.90 -24.14
C ILE A 270 -2.33 -2.75 -24.01
N CYS A 271 -2.27 -1.80 -24.92
CA CYS A 271 -3.20 -0.68 -25.00
C CYS A 271 -3.71 -0.56 -26.44
N VAL A 272 -5.02 -0.42 -26.61
CA VAL A 272 -5.66 -0.30 -27.92
C VAL A 272 -6.02 1.17 -28.16
N HIS A 273 -5.77 1.67 -29.37
CA HIS A 273 -6.14 3.03 -29.73
C HIS A 273 -7.67 3.14 -29.85
N PRO A 274 -8.32 4.21 -29.35
CA PRO A 274 -9.77 4.30 -29.31
C PRO A 274 -10.42 4.39 -30.71
N LEU A 275 -9.77 5.06 -31.65
CA LEU A 275 -10.33 5.34 -32.98
C LEU A 275 -9.80 4.43 -34.09
N TYR A 276 -8.61 3.84 -33.89
CA TYR A 276 -7.92 3.10 -34.93
C TYR A 276 -7.76 1.68 -34.43
N ARG A 277 -7.80 0.70 -35.35
CA ARG A 277 -7.57 -0.71 -35.03
C ARG A 277 -6.08 -1.02 -34.77
N THR A 278 -5.38 -0.07 -34.19
CA THR A 278 -3.97 -0.13 -33.83
C THR A 278 -3.83 -0.34 -32.34
N PHE A 279 -2.78 -1.02 -31.92
CA PHE A 279 -2.50 -1.25 -30.51
C PHE A 279 -1.01 -1.18 -30.22
N ALA A 280 -0.68 -0.80 -29.00
CA ALA A 280 0.66 -0.76 -28.46
C ALA A 280 0.89 -1.95 -27.53
N THR A 281 2.08 -2.52 -27.58
CA THR A 281 2.50 -3.60 -26.67
C THR A 281 3.80 -3.21 -25.97
N GLY A 282 3.80 -3.32 -24.64
CA GLY A 282 4.96 -3.09 -23.79
C GLY A 282 5.57 -4.41 -23.34
N GLY A 283 6.82 -4.66 -23.74
CA GLY A 283 7.56 -5.87 -23.39
C GLY A 283 8.52 -5.66 -22.23
N ALA A 284 8.88 -6.74 -21.56
CA ALA A 284 9.95 -6.71 -20.56
C ALA A 284 11.36 -6.48 -21.15
N ASP A 285 11.48 -6.44 -22.49
CA ASP A 285 12.72 -6.14 -23.20
C ASP A 285 13.03 -4.64 -23.27
N GLY A 286 12.18 -3.80 -22.66
CA GLY A 286 12.28 -2.35 -22.67
C GLY A 286 11.80 -1.70 -23.96
N SER A 287 11.13 -2.45 -24.85
CA SER A 287 10.58 -1.90 -26.09
C SER A 287 9.07 -1.75 -26.05
N VAL A 288 8.58 -0.73 -26.76
CA VAL A 288 7.16 -0.54 -27.06
C VAL A 288 6.97 -0.70 -28.56
N CYS A 289 6.16 -1.67 -28.97
CA CYS A 289 5.84 -1.88 -30.37
C CYS A 289 4.42 -1.39 -30.67
N ILE A 290 4.25 -0.70 -31.80
CA ILE A 290 2.93 -0.29 -32.32
C ILE A 290 2.56 -1.20 -33.48
N TRP A 291 1.34 -1.71 -33.48
CA TRP A 291 0.83 -2.67 -34.44
C TRP A 291 -0.49 -2.20 -35.04
N ASP A 292 -0.71 -2.57 -36.29
CA ASP A 292 -1.99 -2.47 -36.97
C ASP A 292 -2.61 -3.87 -37.05
N ALA A 293 -3.77 -4.05 -36.40
CA ALA A 293 -4.47 -5.32 -36.37
C ALA A 293 -5.06 -5.70 -37.75
N SER A 294 -5.53 -4.71 -38.50
CA SER A 294 -6.15 -4.91 -39.82
C SER A 294 -5.09 -5.26 -40.86
N ALA A 295 -3.98 -4.52 -40.88
CA ALA A 295 -2.86 -4.77 -41.80
C ALA A 295 -1.93 -5.91 -41.34
N LYS A 296 -2.10 -6.42 -40.11
CA LYS A 296 -1.27 -7.45 -39.49
C LYS A 296 0.23 -7.12 -39.52
N LYS A 297 0.55 -5.83 -39.37
CA LYS A 297 1.91 -5.30 -39.55
C LYS A 297 2.33 -4.45 -38.35
N ARG A 298 3.62 -4.50 -38.04
CA ARG A 298 4.25 -3.58 -37.09
C ARG A 298 4.44 -2.21 -37.74
N LEU A 299 3.94 -1.17 -37.10
CA LEU A 299 4.05 0.21 -37.55
C LEU A 299 5.35 0.84 -37.04
N ALA A 300 5.66 0.68 -35.76
CA ALA A 300 6.82 1.31 -35.12
C ALA A 300 7.34 0.49 -33.94
N ILE A 301 8.59 0.74 -33.56
CA ILE A 301 9.22 0.23 -32.34
C ILE A 301 9.90 1.41 -31.66
N PHE A 302 9.66 1.59 -30.37
CA PHE A 302 10.34 2.53 -29.50
C PHE A 302 11.20 1.75 -28.51
N GLN A 303 12.46 2.14 -28.36
CA GLN A 303 13.42 1.55 -27.44
C GLN A 303 14.15 2.69 -26.72
N GLU A 304 14.34 2.55 -25.40
CA GLU A 304 15.16 3.45 -24.57
C GLU A 304 16.63 3.01 -24.45
#